data_AF-A0A2A5AF28-F1
#
_entry.id   AF-A0A2A5AF28-F1
#
_cell.length_a   1.000
_cell.length_b   1.000
_cell.length_c   1.000
_cell.angle_alpha   90.00
_cell.angle_beta   90.00
_cell.angle_gamma   90.00
#
_symmetry.space_group_name_H-M   'P 1'
#
loop_
_entity.id
_entity.type
_entity.pdbx_description
1 polymer ?
#
loop_
_entity_poly.entity_id
_entity_poly.type
_entity_poly.pdbx_seq_one_letter_code
_entity_poly.pdbx_strand_id
1 'polypeptide(L)'
;MINIKKEEISTFRTKSPKKIAIIYPPYGSIDNEPGLKVVKDNYGIFPSLSLLYVAGCAKGAGHDVLFLDVNATLISKDEVLNQLKHYQPDYIFYTITTYQLKENLDWLIELKKSYPCSVVVGGVHMGIYPEETMRHKEIDVGFIGECDVMDYEAFSKVPGIIYRKEEKTYKTKSSPVLMNVDNAHLPATQLYALYLKEFQHDYWREFVKNPKSQIAIQRPGCTMPDEEIQAYCKQAYLEFYYRPNYVFKALLRVKSFSELMRSVKVAFQMRSSG
;
A
#
# COMPACT_ATOMS: atom_id res chain seq x y z
N MET A 1 -5.54 -20.92 18.00
CA MET A 1 -5.67 -21.39 16.60
C MET A 1 -7.06 -21.02 16.11
N ILE A 2 -7.18 -19.99 15.26
CA ILE A 2 -8.47 -19.62 14.69
C ILE A 2 -8.82 -20.68 13.64
N ASN A 3 -9.86 -21.45 13.91
CA ASN A 3 -10.39 -22.44 13.00
C ASN A 3 -11.23 -21.70 11.95
N ILE A 4 -10.55 -21.17 10.92
CA ILE A 4 -11.23 -20.68 9.72
C ILE A 4 -12.01 -21.87 9.17
N LYS A 5 -13.34 -21.76 9.06
CA LYS A 5 -14.17 -22.86 8.57
C LYS A 5 -13.61 -23.32 7.23
N LYS A 6 -13.18 -24.59 7.15
CA LYS A 6 -12.61 -25.20 5.94
C LYS A 6 -13.47 -24.98 4.69
N GLU A 7 -14.78 -24.82 4.89
CA GLU A 7 -15.80 -24.66 3.86
C GLU A 7 -15.72 -23.29 3.16
N GLU A 8 -15.43 -22.20 3.87
CA GLU A 8 -15.34 -20.83 3.30
C GLU A 8 -14.03 -20.60 2.52
N ILE A 9 -12.97 -21.36 2.84
CA ILE A 9 -11.70 -21.32 2.10
C ILE A 9 -11.73 -22.23 0.85
N SER A 10 -12.64 -23.23 0.80
CA SER A 10 -12.58 -24.32 -0.18
C SER A 10 -12.82 -23.90 -1.63
N THR A 11 -13.47 -22.76 -1.87
CA THR A 11 -13.84 -22.28 -3.21
C THR A 11 -12.73 -21.55 -3.97
N PHE A 12 -11.64 -21.14 -3.29
CA PHE A 12 -10.57 -20.34 -3.92
C PHE A 12 -9.18 -20.97 -3.85
N ARG A 13 -9.03 -22.17 -3.27
CA ARG A 13 -7.71 -22.82 -3.26
C ARG A 13 -7.34 -23.29 -4.66
N THR A 14 -6.26 -22.71 -5.19
CA THR A 14 -5.70 -23.13 -6.48
C THR A 14 -5.32 -24.62 -6.43
N LYS A 15 -5.46 -25.30 -7.57
CA LYS A 15 -4.96 -26.67 -7.77
C LYS A 15 -3.47 -26.69 -8.10
N SER A 16 -2.91 -25.54 -8.47
CA SER A 16 -1.51 -25.38 -8.87
C SER A 16 -0.88 -24.21 -8.11
N PRO A 17 -0.44 -24.42 -6.86
CA PRO A 17 0.25 -23.42 -6.07
C PRO A 17 1.42 -22.78 -6.82
N LYS A 18 1.58 -21.48 -6.65
CA LYS A 18 2.63 -20.64 -7.28
C LYS A 18 3.38 -19.88 -6.20
N LYS A 19 4.64 -19.57 -6.47
CA LYS A 19 5.46 -18.67 -5.66
C LYS A 19 5.34 -17.25 -6.20
N ILE A 20 4.91 -16.33 -5.35
CA ILE A 20 4.67 -14.94 -5.73
C ILE A 20 5.56 -14.06 -4.87
N ALA A 21 6.38 -13.25 -5.51
CA ALA A 21 7.12 -12.18 -4.84
C ALA A 21 6.37 -10.87 -5.05
N ILE A 22 5.89 -10.25 -3.98
CA ILE A 22 5.27 -8.93 -4.01
C ILE A 22 6.32 -7.94 -3.52
N ILE A 23 6.67 -6.98 -4.36
CA ILE A 23 7.72 -6.00 -4.05
C ILE A 23 7.05 -4.63 -3.93
N TYR A 24 7.20 -4.02 -2.76
CA TYR A 24 6.88 -2.62 -2.55
C TYR A 24 8.18 -1.81 -2.62
N PRO A 25 8.46 -1.16 -3.76
CA PRO A 25 9.70 -0.44 -3.99
C PRO A 25 9.77 0.83 -3.13
N PRO A 26 10.97 1.37 -2.90
CA PRO A 26 11.14 2.58 -2.10
C PRO A 26 10.39 3.76 -2.73
N TYR A 27 9.66 4.51 -1.90
CA TYR A 27 9.09 5.80 -2.26
C TYR A 27 10.14 6.89 -1.98
N GLY A 28 10.84 7.30 -3.03
CA GLY A 28 11.77 8.43 -2.94
C GLY A 28 11.05 9.78 -3.07
N SER A 29 11.74 10.85 -2.66
CA SER A 29 11.33 12.21 -3.00
C SER A 29 11.32 12.40 -4.51
N ILE A 30 10.17 12.72 -5.07
CA ILE A 30 10.01 12.93 -6.51
C ILE A 30 10.32 14.40 -6.83
N ASP A 31 11.20 14.61 -7.81
CA ASP A 31 11.53 15.95 -8.29
C ASP A 31 10.25 16.64 -8.77
N ASN A 32 10.07 17.89 -8.36
CA ASN A 32 8.92 18.75 -8.71
C ASN A 32 7.55 18.35 -8.13
N GLU A 33 7.46 17.42 -7.17
CA GLU A 33 6.19 17.20 -6.46
C GLU A 33 5.87 18.37 -5.49
N PRO A 34 4.66 18.94 -5.47
CA PRO A 34 4.32 19.97 -4.50
C PRO A 34 4.16 19.34 -3.10
N GLY A 35 5.01 19.71 -2.14
CA GLY A 35 4.92 19.18 -0.78
C GLY A 35 6.02 19.65 0.17
N LEU A 36 5.77 19.54 1.47
CA LEU A 36 6.79 19.81 2.49
C LEU A 36 7.88 18.73 2.44
N LYS A 37 9.15 19.12 2.55
CA LYS A 37 10.30 18.19 2.51
C LYS A 37 10.14 17.04 3.51
N VAL A 38 9.69 17.32 4.73
CA VAL A 38 9.46 16.27 5.74
C VAL A 38 8.40 15.24 5.31
N VAL A 39 7.35 15.66 4.60
CA VAL A 39 6.32 14.73 4.10
C VAL A 39 6.90 13.86 2.98
N LYS A 40 7.72 14.46 2.10
CA LYS A 40 8.39 13.74 1.01
C LYS A 40 9.41 12.73 1.53
N ASP A 41 10.22 13.14 2.51
CA ASP A 41 11.24 12.31 3.15
C ASP A 41 10.62 11.11 3.90
N ASN A 42 9.33 11.21 4.27
CA ASN A 42 8.60 10.17 5.00
C ASN A 42 7.50 9.52 4.15
N TYR A 43 7.49 9.76 2.84
CA TYR A 43 6.46 9.22 1.96
C TYR A 43 6.64 7.72 1.79
N GLY A 44 5.53 6.98 1.81
CA GLY A 44 5.54 5.52 1.68
C GLY A 44 6.21 4.76 2.83
N ILE A 45 6.52 5.40 3.97
CA ILE A 45 7.00 4.70 5.19
C ILE A 45 5.95 3.72 5.70
N PHE A 46 4.67 4.04 5.51
CA PHE A 46 3.60 3.10 5.84
C PHE A 46 3.56 1.97 4.79
N PRO A 47 3.38 0.72 5.24
CA PRO A 47 3.32 -0.41 4.33
C PRO A 47 2.13 -0.25 3.37
N SER A 48 2.31 -0.71 2.14
CA SER A 48 1.25 -0.63 1.13
C SER A 48 0.07 -1.53 1.50
N LEU A 49 -1.01 -0.92 2.02
CA LEU A 49 -2.20 -1.65 2.42
C LEU A 49 -2.81 -2.42 1.24
N SER A 50 -2.84 -1.84 0.05
CA SER A 50 -3.34 -2.50 -1.17
C SER A 50 -2.53 -3.76 -1.50
N LEU A 51 -1.19 -3.68 -1.50
CA LEU A 51 -0.35 -4.85 -1.75
C LEU A 51 -0.45 -5.89 -0.62
N LEU A 52 -0.70 -5.47 0.62
CA LEU A 52 -0.94 -6.41 1.73
C LEU A 52 -2.26 -7.16 1.57
N TYR A 53 -3.30 -6.52 1.03
CA TYR A 53 -4.54 -7.21 0.64
C TYR A 53 -4.29 -8.21 -0.49
N VAL A 54 -3.56 -7.81 -1.53
CA VAL A 54 -3.12 -8.69 -2.62
C VAL A 54 -2.37 -9.91 -2.07
N ALA A 55 -1.44 -9.69 -1.13
CA ALA A 55 -0.72 -10.75 -0.45
C ALA A 55 -1.64 -11.67 0.38
N GLY A 56 -2.65 -11.10 1.05
CA GLY A 56 -3.67 -11.83 1.79
C GLY A 56 -4.50 -12.73 0.87
N CYS A 57 -4.99 -12.18 -0.24
CA CYS A 57 -5.75 -12.91 -1.25
C CYS A 57 -4.93 -14.04 -1.88
N ALA A 58 -3.67 -13.77 -2.24
CA ALA A 58 -2.77 -14.79 -2.79
C ALA A 58 -2.52 -15.93 -1.79
N LYS A 59 -2.22 -15.62 -0.52
CA LYS A 59 -2.06 -16.63 0.54
C LYS A 59 -3.35 -17.42 0.77
N GLY A 60 -4.49 -16.73 0.81
CA GLY A 60 -5.81 -17.33 0.97
C GLY A 60 -6.17 -18.31 -0.14
N ALA A 61 -5.80 -17.97 -1.38
CA ALA A 61 -5.93 -18.83 -2.55
C ALA A 61 -4.92 -20.00 -2.57
N GLY A 62 -4.00 -20.09 -1.61
CA GLY A 62 -3.05 -21.21 -1.47
C GLY A 62 -1.72 -21.02 -2.18
N HIS A 63 -1.37 -19.80 -2.58
CA HIS A 63 -0.04 -19.47 -3.10
C HIS A 63 0.98 -19.28 -1.98
N ASP A 64 2.25 -19.53 -2.30
CA ASP A 64 3.37 -19.15 -1.47
C ASP A 64 3.72 -17.69 -1.78
N VAL A 65 3.85 -16.85 -0.75
CA VAL A 65 3.97 -15.40 -0.93
C VAL A 65 5.14 -14.86 -0.10
N LEU A 66 6.12 -14.30 -0.81
CA LEU A 66 7.18 -13.46 -0.28
C LEU A 66 6.77 -11.99 -0.46
N PHE A 67 6.72 -11.24 0.63
CA PHE A 67 6.44 -9.80 0.60
C PHE A 67 7.69 -9.03 0.97
N LEU A 68 8.17 -8.17 0.07
CA LEU A 68 9.38 -7.37 0.23
C LEU A 68 8.99 -5.88 0.30
N ASP A 69 8.94 -5.35 1.51
CA ASP A 69 8.79 -3.91 1.74
C ASP A 69 10.19 -3.26 1.75
N VAL A 70 10.65 -2.82 0.58
CA VAL A 70 11.99 -2.28 0.42
C VAL A 70 12.15 -0.97 1.19
N ASN A 71 11.07 -0.17 1.28
CA ASN A 71 11.10 1.09 2.01
C ASN A 71 11.19 0.88 3.52
N ALA A 72 10.41 -0.04 4.07
CA ALA A 72 10.41 -0.32 5.51
C ALA A 72 11.66 -1.07 5.98
N THR A 73 12.21 -1.96 5.14
CA THR A 73 13.36 -2.80 5.51
C THR A 73 14.71 -2.17 5.18
N LEU A 74 14.72 -1.07 4.40
CA LEU A 74 15.92 -0.35 3.97
C LEU A 74 16.96 -1.25 3.29
N ILE A 75 16.51 -2.34 2.65
CA ILE A 75 17.39 -3.24 1.90
C ILE A 75 17.71 -2.65 0.53
N SER A 76 18.93 -2.92 0.07
CA SER A 76 19.38 -2.55 -1.26
C SER A 76 18.69 -3.37 -2.35
N LYS A 77 18.74 -2.86 -3.59
CA LYS A 77 18.24 -3.57 -4.76
C LYS A 77 18.96 -4.91 -4.97
N ASP A 78 20.26 -4.99 -4.70
CA ASP A 78 21.03 -6.24 -4.78
C ASP A 78 20.55 -7.28 -3.77
N GLU A 79 20.19 -6.86 -2.56
CA GLU A 79 19.61 -7.74 -1.55
C GLU A 79 18.24 -8.25 -1.97
N VAL A 80 17.38 -7.40 -2.55
CA VAL A 80 16.10 -7.82 -3.14
C VAL A 80 16.35 -8.89 -4.22
N LEU A 81 17.29 -8.65 -5.14
CA LEU A 81 17.65 -9.60 -6.19
C LEU A 81 18.14 -10.94 -5.64
N ASN A 82 18.96 -10.93 -4.58
CA ASN A 82 19.43 -12.15 -3.93
C ASN A 82 18.28 -12.92 -3.28
N GLN A 83 17.34 -12.22 -2.63
CA GLN A 83 16.15 -12.86 -2.06
C GLN A 83 15.26 -13.46 -3.16
N LEU A 84 15.08 -12.80 -4.31
CA LEU A 84 14.33 -13.34 -5.44
C LEU A 84 15.01 -14.59 -6.03
N LYS A 85 16.33 -14.58 -6.19
CA LYS A 85 17.10 -15.75 -6.68
C LYS A 85 16.97 -16.95 -5.75
N HIS A 86 16.96 -16.71 -4.44
CA HIS A 86 16.77 -17.78 -3.45
C HIS A 86 15.33 -18.29 -3.40
N TYR A 87 14.36 -17.38 -3.42
CA TYR A 87 12.95 -17.71 -3.33
C TYR A 87 12.41 -18.38 -4.59
N GLN A 88 12.90 -17.96 -5.76
CA GLN A 88 12.50 -18.41 -7.10
C GLN A 88 11.00 -18.23 -7.38
N PRO A 89 10.51 -16.98 -7.47
CA PRO A 89 9.10 -16.74 -7.75
C PRO A 89 8.71 -17.10 -9.20
N ASP A 90 7.47 -17.57 -9.38
CA ASP A 90 6.79 -17.69 -10.67
C ASP A 90 6.34 -16.32 -11.19
N TYR A 91 5.95 -15.43 -10.27
CA TYR A 91 5.47 -14.08 -10.56
C TYR A 91 6.09 -13.03 -9.64
N ILE A 92 6.42 -11.88 -10.21
CA ILE A 92 6.78 -10.67 -9.47
C ILE A 92 5.63 -9.68 -9.57
N PHE A 93 5.14 -9.23 -8.43
CA PHE A 93 4.02 -8.30 -8.28
C PHE A 93 4.51 -6.92 -7.88
N TYR A 94 4.04 -5.89 -8.60
CA TYR A 94 4.36 -4.48 -8.37
C TYR A 94 3.09 -3.63 -8.31
N THR A 95 3.12 -2.55 -7.53
CA THR A 95 2.14 -1.47 -7.63
C THR A 95 2.78 -0.28 -8.34
N ILE A 96 2.09 0.27 -9.34
CA ILE A 96 2.53 1.46 -10.07
C ILE A 96 1.60 2.62 -9.73
N THR A 97 2.21 3.73 -9.34
CA THR A 97 1.57 5.04 -9.25
C THR A 97 2.11 5.94 -10.35
N THR A 98 1.31 6.94 -10.75
CA THR A 98 1.67 7.82 -11.87
C THR A 98 2.98 8.56 -11.65
N TYR A 99 3.26 8.97 -10.41
CA TYR A 99 4.49 9.71 -10.11
C TYR A 99 5.76 8.86 -10.12
N GLN A 100 5.62 7.55 -9.91
CA GLN A 100 6.77 6.65 -9.80
C GLN A 100 6.95 5.74 -11.01
N LEU A 101 6.25 6.01 -12.11
CA LEU A 101 6.28 5.12 -13.27
C LEU A 101 7.72 4.88 -13.74
N LYS A 102 8.53 5.95 -13.83
CA LYS A 102 9.91 5.86 -14.31
C LYS A 102 10.79 5.02 -13.36
N GLU A 103 10.75 5.32 -12.07
CA GLU A 103 11.53 4.63 -11.05
C GLU A 103 11.13 3.15 -10.99
N ASN A 104 9.83 2.86 -11.05
CA ASN A 104 9.34 1.48 -11.14
C ASN A 104 9.87 0.76 -12.39
N LEU A 105 9.84 1.40 -13.56
CA LEU A 105 10.37 0.82 -14.78
C LEU A 105 11.86 0.52 -14.68
N ASP A 106 12.65 1.44 -14.10
CA ASP A 106 14.09 1.21 -13.88
C ASP A 106 14.35 -0.02 -13.00
N TRP A 107 13.54 -0.21 -11.95
CA TRP A 107 13.55 -1.43 -11.15
C TRP A 107 13.17 -2.66 -11.98
N LEU A 108 12.07 -2.62 -12.72
CA LEU A 108 11.58 -3.76 -13.50
C LEU A 108 12.57 -4.19 -14.60
N ILE A 109 13.25 -3.25 -15.26
CA ILE A 109 14.31 -3.52 -16.24
C ILE A 109 15.42 -4.35 -15.59
N GLU A 110 15.88 -3.94 -14.41
CA GLU A 110 16.98 -4.60 -13.71
C GLU A 110 16.59 -5.95 -13.12
N LEU A 111 15.38 -6.03 -12.57
CA LEU A 111 14.78 -7.28 -12.10
C LEU A 111 14.69 -8.30 -13.24
N LYS A 112 14.14 -7.92 -14.40
CA LYS A 112 14.02 -8.84 -15.56
C LYS A 112 15.36 -9.24 -16.17
N LYS A 113 16.37 -8.38 -16.15
CA LYS A 113 17.74 -8.74 -16.56
C LYS A 113 18.33 -9.83 -15.65
N SER A 114 18.08 -9.72 -14.35
CA SER A 114 18.70 -10.58 -13.34
C SER A 114 17.91 -11.86 -13.07
N TYR A 115 16.59 -11.80 -13.22
CA TYR A 115 15.66 -12.90 -12.98
C TYR A 115 14.46 -12.76 -13.93
N PRO A 116 14.50 -13.37 -15.12
CA PRO A 116 13.43 -13.27 -16.12
C PRO A 116 12.20 -14.03 -15.64
N CYS A 117 11.28 -13.31 -15.02
CA CYS A 117 10.05 -13.80 -14.44
C CYS A 117 8.88 -12.96 -14.93
N SER A 118 7.67 -13.52 -14.92
CA SER A 118 6.48 -12.79 -15.32
C SER A 118 6.17 -11.67 -14.32
N VAL A 119 6.18 -10.45 -14.82
CA VAL A 119 5.92 -9.24 -14.03
C VAL A 119 4.46 -8.88 -14.16
N VAL A 120 3.81 -8.76 -13.01
CA VAL A 120 2.40 -8.40 -12.86
C VAL A 120 2.33 -7.06 -12.13
N VAL A 121 1.62 -6.10 -12.71
CA VAL A 121 1.47 -4.76 -12.12
C VAL A 121 0.01 -4.46 -11.82
N GLY A 122 -0.21 -3.63 -10.81
CA GLY A 122 -1.50 -3.03 -10.49
C GLY A 122 -1.31 -1.59 -10.02
N GLY A 123 -2.28 -1.10 -9.27
CA GLY A 123 -2.25 0.25 -8.70
C GLY A 123 -2.98 1.29 -9.55
N VAL A 124 -3.13 2.48 -8.99
CA VAL A 124 -3.99 3.54 -9.55
C VAL A 124 -3.60 3.94 -10.97
N HIS A 125 -2.32 3.81 -11.35
CA HIS A 125 -1.87 4.16 -12.69
C HIS A 125 -2.49 3.27 -13.77
N MET A 126 -2.69 1.98 -13.47
CA MET A 126 -3.31 1.03 -14.40
C MET A 126 -4.80 1.32 -14.65
N GLY A 127 -5.46 2.03 -13.73
CA GLY A 127 -6.83 2.50 -13.94
C GLY A 127 -6.94 3.68 -14.91
N ILE A 128 -5.82 4.39 -15.18
CA ILE A 128 -5.80 5.62 -15.97
C ILE A 128 -5.10 5.40 -17.32
N TYR A 129 -3.95 4.72 -17.34
CA TYR A 129 -3.10 4.52 -18.53
C TYR A 129 -2.71 3.05 -18.78
N PRO A 130 -3.67 2.09 -18.86
CA PRO A 130 -3.31 0.69 -18.97
C PRO A 130 -2.60 0.32 -20.28
N GLU A 131 -3.05 0.85 -21.42
CA GLU A 131 -2.43 0.58 -22.73
C GLU A 131 -1.01 1.11 -22.81
N GLU A 132 -0.78 2.35 -22.37
CA GLU A 132 0.53 3.00 -22.38
C GLU A 132 1.50 2.28 -21.47
N THR A 133 1.05 1.91 -20.27
CA THR A 133 1.87 1.14 -19.32
C THR A 133 2.31 -0.18 -19.92
N MET A 134 1.40 -0.87 -20.62
CA MET A 134 1.70 -2.15 -21.27
C MET A 134 2.54 -2.05 -22.55
N ARG A 135 2.92 -0.84 -23.00
CA ARG A 135 3.95 -0.67 -24.06
C ARG A 135 5.35 -1.00 -23.53
N HIS A 136 5.56 -0.93 -22.22
CA HIS A 136 6.82 -1.32 -21.59
C HIS A 136 6.93 -2.85 -21.56
N LYS A 137 7.94 -3.39 -22.24
CA LYS A 137 8.13 -4.84 -22.44
C LYS A 137 8.48 -5.58 -21.14
N GLU A 138 8.84 -4.82 -20.12
CA GLU A 138 9.14 -5.32 -18.80
C GLU A 138 7.89 -5.78 -18.05
N ILE A 139 6.70 -5.33 -18.45
CA ILE A 139 5.43 -5.65 -17.76
C ILE A 139 4.64 -6.67 -18.57
N ASP A 140 4.33 -7.85 -18.02
CA ASP A 140 3.65 -8.92 -18.76
C ASP A 140 2.13 -8.94 -18.54
N VAL A 141 1.69 -8.53 -17.35
CA VAL A 141 0.28 -8.50 -16.96
C VAL A 141 0.01 -7.24 -16.16
N GLY A 142 -1.14 -6.62 -16.38
CA GLY A 142 -1.62 -5.44 -15.67
C GLY A 142 -3.06 -5.61 -15.20
N PHE A 143 -3.30 -5.40 -13.91
CA PHE A 143 -4.65 -5.33 -13.33
C PHE A 143 -5.22 -3.93 -13.49
N ILE A 144 -6.38 -3.85 -14.13
CA ILE A 144 -7.20 -2.66 -14.32
C ILE A 144 -8.34 -2.70 -13.29
N GLY A 145 -8.18 -1.95 -12.20
CA GLY A 145 -9.11 -1.95 -11.07
C GLY A 145 -8.60 -2.79 -9.90
N GLU A 146 -9.52 -3.43 -9.19
CA GLU A 146 -9.20 -4.23 -8.01
C GLU A 146 -8.68 -5.62 -8.39
N CYS A 147 -7.79 -6.16 -7.55
CA CYS A 147 -7.18 -7.48 -7.72
C CYS A 147 -7.75 -8.40 -6.64
N ASP A 148 -8.87 -9.05 -6.97
CA ASP A 148 -9.64 -9.91 -6.06
C ASP A 148 -9.52 -11.40 -6.39
N VAL A 149 -9.34 -11.74 -7.67
CA VAL A 149 -9.22 -13.13 -8.15
C VAL A 149 -7.78 -13.44 -8.53
N MET A 150 -7.19 -14.36 -7.76
CA MET A 150 -5.81 -14.86 -7.94
C MET A 150 -5.79 -16.24 -8.58
N ASP A 151 -6.54 -16.44 -9.69
CA ASP A 151 -6.48 -17.68 -10.47
C ASP A 151 -5.47 -17.56 -11.62
N TYR A 152 -4.22 -17.94 -11.32
CA TYR A 152 -3.08 -17.79 -12.21
C TYR A 152 -3.03 -18.79 -13.37
N GLU A 153 -3.86 -19.85 -13.37
CA GLU A 153 -3.82 -20.81 -14.47
C GLU A 153 -4.28 -20.20 -15.80
N ALA A 154 -5.07 -19.13 -15.75
CA ALA A 154 -5.41 -18.35 -16.93
C ALA A 154 -5.79 -16.90 -16.59
N PHE A 155 -4.79 -16.00 -16.52
CA PHE A 155 -5.05 -14.55 -16.44
C PHE A 155 -6.03 -14.03 -17.50
N SER A 156 -6.09 -14.67 -18.67
CA SER A 156 -7.04 -14.36 -19.74
C SER A 156 -8.53 -14.54 -19.36
N LYS A 157 -8.83 -15.26 -18.27
CA LYS A 157 -10.19 -15.46 -17.76
C LYS A 157 -10.55 -14.51 -16.63
N VAL A 158 -9.55 -13.83 -16.04
CA VAL A 158 -9.77 -12.92 -14.92
C VAL A 158 -10.25 -11.57 -15.47
N PRO A 159 -11.38 -11.03 -14.99
CA PRO A 159 -11.87 -9.71 -15.39
C PRO A 159 -10.88 -8.60 -15.05
N GLY A 160 -10.86 -7.53 -15.85
CA GLY A 160 -10.05 -6.33 -15.58
C GLY A 160 -8.55 -6.59 -15.71
N ILE A 161 -8.12 -7.40 -16.68
CA ILE A 161 -6.71 -7.64 -16.96
C ILE A 161 -6.36 -7.17 -18.37
N ILE A 162 -5.20 -6.53 -18.49
CA ILE A 162 -4.47 -6.41 -19.75
C ILE A 162 -3.21 -7.27 -19.68
N TYR A 163 -2.95 -8.12 -20.67
CA TYR A 163 -1.80 -9.02 -20.64
C TYR A 163 -1.11 -9.12 -22.00
N ARG A 164 0.17 -9.47 -22.00
CA ARG A 164 0.96 -9.68 -23.21
C ARG A 164 0.99 -11.16 -23.60
N LYS A 165 0.77 -11.42 -24.89
CA LYS A 165 0.99 -12.73 -25.54
C LYS A 165 1.50 -12.50 -26.96
N GLU A 166 2.57 -13.19 -27.36
CA GLU A 166 3.11 -13.10 -28.73
C GLU A 166 3.34 -11.65 -29.22
N GLU A 167 4.00 -10.83 -28.39
CA GLU A 167 4.27 -9.38 -28.62
C GLU A 167 3.04 -8.46 -28.72
N LYS A 168 1.82 -8.98 -28.54
CA LYS A 168 0.58 -8.19 -28.54
C LYS A 168 -0.05 -8.14 -27.16
N THR A 169 -0.80 -7.07 -26.90
CA THR A 169 -1.57 -6.91 -25.66
C THR A 169 -3.03 -7.28 -25.90
N TYR A 170 -3.63 -7.93 -24.92
CA TYR A 170 -5.03 -8.37 -24.92
C TYR A 170 -5.70 -7.90 -23.64
N LYS A 171 -6.97 -7.50 -23.74
CA LYS A 171 -7.79 -7.11 -22.58
C LYS A 171 -8.87 -8.14 -22.34
N THR A 172 -9.10 -8.46 -21.07
CA THR A 172 -10.24 -9.28 -20.66
C THR A 172 -11.48 -8.40 -20.46
N LYS A 173 -12.62 -9.02 -20.15
CA LYS A 173 -13.85 -8.28 -19.81
C LYS A 173 -13.59 -7.32 -18.65
N SER A 174 -14.25 -6.16 -18.64
CA SER A 174 -14.10 -5.21 -17.52
C SER A 174 -14.39 -5.87 -16.18
N SER A 175 -13.59 -5.54 -15.17
CA SER A 175 -13.90 -5.91 -13.79
C SER A 175 -15.08 -5.06 -13.28
N PRO A 176 -15.99 -5.62 -12.46
CA PRO A 176 -16.91 -4.81 -11.67
C PRO A 176 -16.14 -3.85 -10.74
N VAL A 177 -16.68 -2.65 -10.54
CA VAL A 177 -15.98 -1.53 -9.85
C VAL A 177 -15.83 -1.76 -8.34
N LEU A 178 -16.62 -2.66 -7.76
CA LEU A 178 -16.67 -2.88 -6.30
C LEU A 178 -16.53 -4.37 -5.98
N MET A 179 -15.44 -4.72 -5.32
CA MET A 179 -15.29 -5.98 -4.62
C MET A 179 -16.35 -6.12 -3.53
N ASN A 180 -16.87 -7.34 -3.36
CA ASN A 180 -17.58 -7.66 -2.13
C ASN A 180 -16.55 -7.82 -1.00
N VAL A 181 -16.49 -6.80 -0.13
CA VAL A 181 -15.55 -6.73 1.00
C VAL A 181 -15.72 -7.90 1.97
N ASP A 182 -16.90 -8.52 2.04
CA ASP A 182 -17.14 -9.72 2.86
C ASP A 182 -16.26 -10.91 2.43
N ASN A 183 -15.82 -10.92 1.17
CA ASN A 183 -14.97 -11.98 0.59
C ASN A 183 -13.49 -11.59 0.55
N ALA A 184 -13.13 -10.37 0.99
CA ALA A 184 -11.74 -9.94 0.99
C ALA A 184 -10.94 -10.67 2.07
N HIS A 185 -9.79 -11.21 1.68
CA HIS A 185 -8.85 -11.74 2.66
C HIS A 185 -8.27 -10.59 3.47
N LEU A 186 -8.06 -10.81 4.76
CA LEU A 186 -7.39 -9.83 5.61
C LEU A 186 -6.00 -9.51 5.05
N PRO A 187 -5.53 -8.26 5.17
CA PRO A 187 -4.22 -7.88 4.66
C PRO A 187 -3.16 -8.72 5.38
N ALA A 188 -2.19 -9.26 4.64
CA ALA A 188 -1.17 -10.19 5.14
C ALA A 188 -0.12 -9.53 6.05
N THR A 189 -0.57 -8.70 6.99
CA THR A 189 0.27 -8.00 7.96
C THR A 189 0.72 -8.95 9.05
N GLN A 190 2.00 -8.87 9.42
CA GLN A 190 2.49 -9.46 10.67
C GLN A 190 1.90 -8.75 11.89
N LEU A 191 1.46 -7.50 11.73
CA LEU A 191 0.84 -6.68 12.76
C LEU A 191 -0.42 -7.33 13.32
N TYR A 192 -1.30 -7.85 12.46
CA TYR A 192 -2.51 -8.54 12.94
C TYR A 192 -2.16 -9.77 13.81
N ALA A 193 -1.18 -10.57 13.38
CA ALA A 193 -0.71 -11.72 14.15
C ALA A 193 -0.05 -11.30 15.47
N LEU A 194 0.71 -10.21 15.47
CA LEU A 194 1.31 -9.62 16.67
C LEU A 194 0.25 -9.19 17.67
N TYR A 195 -0.77 -8.45 17.22
CA TYR A 195 -1.87 -8.01 18.08
C TYR A 195 -2.66 -9.18 18.69
N LEU A 196 -2.98 -10.20 17.89
CA LEU A 196 -3.62 -11.41 18.38
C LEU A 196 -2.77 -12.15 19.41
N LYS A 197 -1.44 -12.14 19.25
CA LYS A 197 -0.50 -12.81 20.16
C LYS A 197 -0.31 -12.02 21.46
N GLU A 198 -0.10 -10.71 21.35
CA GLU A 198 0.29 -9.83 22.45
C GLU A 198 -0.91 -9.42 23.31
N PHE A 199 -2.02 -9.06 22.68
CA PHE A 199 -3.21 -8.56 23.38
C PHE A 199 -4.32 -9.60 23.50
N GLN A 200 -4.20 -10.75 22.83
CA GLN A 200 -5.23 -11.81 22.78
C GLN A 200 -6.62 -11.29 22.40
N HIS A 201 -6.66 -10.20 21.63
CA HIS A 201 -7.87 -9.48 21.29
C HIS A 201 -7.92 -9.20 19.78
N ASP A 202 -9.06 -9.50 19.16
CA ASP A 202 -9.29 -9.32 17.73
C ASP A 202 -10.06 -8.01 17.50
N TYR A 203 -9.32 -6.88 17.58
CA TYR A 203 -9.86 -5.54 17.40
C TYR A 203 -10.63 -5.38 16.09
N TRP A 204 -10.18 -6.04 15.02
CA TRP A 204 -10.83 -5.98 13.72
C TRP A 204 -12.18 -6.68 13.71
N ARG A 205 -12.25 -7.89 14.27
CA ARG A 205 -13.52 -8.62 14.39
C ARG A 205 -14.53 -7.90 15.25
N GLU A 206 -14.09 -7.23 16.32
CA GLU A 206 -14.99 -6.42 17.13
C GLU A 206 -15.52 -5.20 16.37
N PHE A 207 -14.65 -4.49 15.65
CA PHE A 207 -15.04 -3.37 14.81
C PHE A 207 -16.06 -3.78 13.73
N VAL A 208 -15.84 -4.91 13.04
CA VAL A 208 -16.80 -5.42 12.03
C VAL A 208 -18.16 -5.72 12.66
N LYS A 209 -18.18 -6.31 13.86
CA LYS A 209 -19.43 -6.60 14.59
C LYS A 209 -20.11 -5.34 15.13
N ASN A 210 -19.33 -4.34 15.51
CA ASN A 210 -19.81 -3.10 16.08
C ASN A 210 -19.00 -1.90 15.55
N PRO A 211 -19.31 -1.38 14.35
CA PRO A 211 -18.52 -0.33 13.69
C PRO A 211 -18.50 1.01 14.43
N LYS A 212 -19.40 1.20 15.41
CA LYS A 212 -19.46 2.39 16.26
C LYS A 212 -18.65 2.23 17.55
N SER A 213 -18.05 1.08 17.78
CA SER A 213 -17.20 0.86 18.95
C SER A 213 -15.97 1.77 18.87
N GLN A 214 -15.75 2.55 19.93
CA GLN A 214 -14.55 3.37 20.10
C GLN A 214 -13.60 2.61 21.01
N ILE A 215 -13.01 1.54 20.49
CA ILE A 215 -12.02 0.76 21.23
C ILE A 215 -10.67 1.43 21.01
N ALA A 216 -10.00 1.79 22.10
CA ALA A 216 -8.62 2.23 22.02
C ALA A 216 -7.74 1.07 21.54
N ILE A 217 -7.21 1.19 20.33
CA ILE A 217 -6.30 0.20 19.75
C ILE A 217 -4.95 0.36 20.45
N GLN A 218 -4.54 -0.66 21.21
CA GLN A 218 -3.24 -0.64 21.88
C GLN A 218 -2.11 -0.66 20.85
N ARG A 219 -1.02 0.06 21.12
CA ARG A 219 0.15 0.14 20.23
C ARG A 219 1.26 -0.79 20.73
N PRO A 220 1.56 -1.91 20.03
CA PRO A 220 2.69 -2.77 20.38
C PRO A 220 3.98 -1.97 20.52
N GLY A 221 4.72 -2.21 21.60
CA GLY A 221 6.01 -1.55 21.84
C GLY A 221 5.92 -0.06 22.23
N CYS A 222 4.74 0.50 22.44
CA CYS A 222 4.55 1.87 22.91
C CYS A 222 3.76 1.88 24.22
N THR A 223 4.43 2.20 25.32
CA THR A 223 3.82 2.31 26.66
C THR A 223 3.20 3.68 26.94
N MET A 224 3.40 4.64 26.04
CA MET A 224 2.94 6.01 26.20
C MET A 224 1.40 6.09 26.06
N PRO A 225 0.69 6.68 27.02
CA PRO A 225 -0.76 6.90 26.94
C PRO A 225 -1.15 7.79 25.76
N ASP A 226 -2.37 7.64 25.25
CA ASP A 226 -2.91 8.46 24.16
C ASP A 226 -2.83 9.96 24.46
N GLU A 227 -3.12 10.36 25.69
CA GLU A 227 -3.09 11.76 26.14
C GLU A 227 -1.69 12.37 26.00
N GLU A 228 -0.65 11.61 26.36
CA GLU A 228 0.73 12.06 26.30
C GLU A 228 1.20 12.15 24.84
N ILE A 229 0.85 11.18 23.99
CA ILE A 229 1.12 11.25 22.55
C ILE A 229 0.42 12.46 21.92
N GLN A 230 -0.87 12.68 22.25
CA GLN A 230 -1.62 13.83 21.76
C GLN A 230 -0.98 15.15 22.23
N ALA A 231 -0.49 15.20 23.47
CA ALA A 231 0.23 16.35 23.99
C ALA A 231 1.52 16.62 23.21
N TYR A 232 2.33 15.59 22.93
CA TYR A 232 3.54 15.74 22.10
C TYR A 232 3.23 16.12 20.65
N CYS A 233 2.22 15.50 20.02
CA CYS A 233 1.77 15.87 18.69
C CYS A 233 1.31 17.33 18.63
N LYS A 234 0.56 17.79 19.64
CA LYS A 234 0.13 19.19 19.77
C LYS A 234 1.32 20.12 19.97
N GLN A 235 2.25 19.77 20.85
CA GLN A 235 3.47 20.55 21.08
C GLN A 235 4.28 20.70 19.79
N ALA A 236 4.57 19.60 19.10
CA ALA A 236 5.31 19.62 17.84
C ALA A 236 4.58 20.45 16.76
N TYR A 237 3.25 20.35 16.69
CA TYR A 237 2.42 21.16 15.80
C TYR A 237 2.54 22.66 16.13
N LEU A 238 2.37 23.05 17.39
CA LEU A 238 2.48 24.44 17.82
C LEU A 238 3.90 24.98 17.57
N GLU A 239 4.94 24.24 17.93
CA GLU A 239 6.34 24.59 17.69
C GLU A 239 6.69 24.76 16.21
N PHE A 240 5.96 24.09 15.31
CA PHE A 240 6.14 24.25 13.87
C PHE A 240 5.40 25.49 13.34
N TYR A 241 4.10 25.62 13.62
CA TYR A 241 3.25 26.67 13.04
C TYR A 241 3.46 28.05 13.68
N TYR A 242 3.93 28.12 14.93
CA TYR A 242 4.21 29.37 15.61
C TYR A 242 5.65 29.89 15.41
N ARG A 243 6.46 29.24 14.55
CA ARG A 243 7.81 29.74 14.23
C ARG A 243 7.72 31.17 13.69
N PRO A 244 8.47 32.15 14.24
CA PRO A 244 8.35 33.55 13.83
C PRO A 244 8.46 33.75 12.32
N ASN A 245 9.38 33.05 11.66
CA ASN A 245 9.55 33.09 10.22
C ASN A 245 8.36 32.49 9.44
N TYR A 246 7.76 31.41 9.95
CA TYR A 246 6.55 30.82 9.34
C TYR A 246 5.36 31.76 9.46
N VAL A 247 5.13 32.31 10.66
CA VAL A 247 4.06 33.28 10.93
C VAL A 247 4.22 34.52 10.08
N PHE A 248 5.43 35.10 10.00
CA PHE A 248 5.70 36.27 9.16
C PHE A 248 5.42 36.00 7.69
N LYS A 249 5.91 34.87 7.15
CA LYS A 249 5.61 34.45 5.77
C LYS A 249 4.13 34.19 5.53
N ALA A 250 3.43 33.64 6.51
CA ALA A 250 1.99 33.41 6.42
C ALA A 250 1.23 34.74 6.37
N LEU A 251 1.56 35.70 7.25
CA LEU A 251 0.96 37.05 7.26
C LEU A 251 1.16 37.78 5.93
N LEU A 252 2.33 37.68 5.31
CA LEU A 252 2.60 38.26 3.98
C LEU A 252 1.79 37.64 2.83
N ARG A 253 1.24 36.43 3.03
CA ARG A 253 0.43 35.73 2.00
C ARG A 253 -1.06 35.98 2.13
N VAL A 254 -1.52 36.48 3.27
CA VAL A 254 -2.94 36.74 3.51
C VAL A 254 -3.42 37.87 2.61
N LYS A 255 -4.48 37.61 1.83
CA LYS A 255 -4.97 38.58 0.83
C LYS A 255 -6.14 39.43 1.34
N SER A 256 -6.72 39.08 2.49
CA SER A 256 -7.88 39.76 3.03
C SER A 256 -7.92 39.78 4.55
N PHE A 257 -8.56 40.80 5.11
CA PHE A 257 -8.74 40.94 6.56
C PHE A 257 -9.60 39.81 7.15
N SER A 258 -10.59 39.30 6.42
CA SER A 258 -11.41 38.16 6.86
C SER A 258 -10.60 36.87 6.97
N GLU A 259 -9.69 36.61 6.02
CA GLU A 259 -8.76 35.48 6.05
C GLU A 259 -7.75 35.60 7.21
N LEU A 260 -7.28 36.82 7.50
CA LEU A 260 -6.44 37.11 8.66
C LEU A 260 -7.18 36.75 9.96
N MET A 261 -8.39 37.29 10.14
CA MET A 261 -9.20 37.05 11.34
C MET A 261 -9.54 35.57 11.53
N ARG A 262 -9.81 34.83 10.44
CA ARG A 262 -10.02 33.38 10.49
C ARG A 262 -8.76 32.65 10.95
N SER A 263 -7.60 33.01 10.40
CA SER A 263 -6.32 32.39 10.74
C SER A 263 -5.93 32.65 12.21
N VAL A 264 -6.15 33.88 12.68
CA VAL A 264 -5.94 34.27 14.08
C VAL A 264 -6.88 33.50 15.00
N LYS A 265 -8.17 33.39 14.66
CA LYS A 265 -9.15 32.62 15.44
C LYS A 265 -8.75 31.14 15.56
N VAL A 266 -8.35 30.52 14.47
CA VAL A 266 -7.89 29.12 14.45
C VAL A 266 -6.63 28.96 15.32
N ALA A 267 -5.66 29.86 15.21
CA ALA A 267 -4.47 29.85 16.06
C ALA A 267 -4.83 29.93 17.55
N PHE A 268 -5.72 30.87 17.94
CA PHE A 268 -6.18 30.96 19.32
C PHE A 268 -6.90 29.69 19.79
N GLN A 269 -7.79 29.13 18.97
CA GLN A 269 -8.49 27.87 19.29
C GLN A 269 -7.54 26.68 19.45
N MET A 270 -6.51 26.58 18.61
CA MET A 270 -5.49 25.53 18.72
C MET A 270 -4.69 25.62 20.02
N ARG A 271 -4.48 26.84 20.53
CA ARG A 271 -3.80 27.06 21.82
C ARG A 271 -4.72 26.80 23.02
N SER A 272 -6.00 27.14 22.91
CA SER A 272 -6.97 27.07 24.02
C SER A 272 -7.68 25.72 24.19
N SER A 273 -7.69 24.86 23.16
CA SER A 273 -8.25 23.51 23.25
C SER A 273 -7.28 22.62 24.02
N GLY A 274 -7.33 22.69 25.35
CA GLY A 274 -6.63 21.83 26.31
C GLY A 274 -7.60 20.84 26.92
#